data_AF-A0ABC8TNJ7-F1
#
_entry.id   AF-A0ABC8TNJ7-F1
#
_cell.length_a   1.000
_cell.length_b   1.000
_cell.length_c   1.000
_cell.angle_alpha   90.00
_cell.angle_beta   90.00
_cell.angle_gamma   90.00
#
_symmetry.space_group_name_H-M   'P 1'
#
loop_
_entity.id
_entity.type
_entity.pdbx_description
1 polymer ?
#
loop_
_entity_poly.entity_id
_entity_poly.type
_entity_poly.pdbx_seq_one_letter_code
_entity_poly.pdbx_strand_id
1 'polypeptide(L)'
;MAYEGFLRERAAKRSDQTSTGSLTALLVIETQAGDVSAYISTNVISITDEQICLETEFVDRAIRPAINVCISVNYVGSAAQLKAMKQVCGSSKLKLAKYCKAAAFA
;
A
#
# COMPACT_ATOMS: atom_id res chain seq x y z
N MET A 1 -6.01 -8.53 22.40
CA MET A 1 -5.33 -7.22 22.21
C MET A 1 -3.82 -7.36 21.92
N ALA A 2 -3.31 -8.52 21.47
CA ALA A 2 -1.88 -8.71 21.15
C ALA A 2 -1.60 -9.76 20.05
N TYR A 3 -2.63 -10.22 19.32
CA TYR A 3 -2.48 -11.41 18.45
C TYR A 3 -2.08 -11.10 17.00
N GLU A 4 -2.32 -9.88 16.50
CA GLU A 4 -2.07 -9.52 15.09
C GLU A 4 -0.61 -9.10 14.82
N GLY A 5 0.04 -8.38 15.75
CA GLY A 5 1.42 -7.87 15.54
C GLY A 5 2.46 -8.98 15.37
N PHE A 6 2.28 -10.10 16.07
CA PHE A 6 3.24 -11.21 16.11
C PHE A 6 3.41 -11.96 14.78
N LEU A 7 2.40 -11.92 13.91
CA LEU A 7 2.46 -12.60 12.61
C LEU A 7 3.31 -11.84 11.60
N ARG A 8 3.22 -10.51 11.57
CA ARG A 8 3.95 -9.72 10.57
C ARG A 8 5.39 -9.38 10.96
N GLU A 9 5.72 -9.28 12.24
CA GLU A 9 7.13 -9.09 12.66
C GLU A 9 8.06 -10.21 12.19
N ARG A 10 7.51 -11.37 11.80
CA ARG A 10 8.26 -12.49 11.20
C ARG A 10 8.59 -12.30 9.71
N ALA A 11 7.86 -11.43 9.02
CA ALA A 11 8.08 -11.12 7.61
C ALA A 11 9.16 -10.04 7.49
N ALA A 12 10.40 -10.48 7.27
CA ALA A 12 11.56 -9.59 7.17
C ALA A 12 12.57 -10.11 6.15
N LYS A 13 13.47 -9.23 5.71
CA LYS A 13 14.71 -9.59 5.02
C LYS A 13 15.79 -9.87 6.05
N ARG A 14 16.36 -11.08 6.05
CA ARG A 14 17.44 -11.47 6.95
C ARG A 14 18.76 -10.82 6.55
N SER A 15 19.68 -10.75 7.52
CA SER A 15 21.02 -10.20 7.28
C SER A 15 21.87 -11.17 6.47
N ASP A 16 22.92 -10.64 5.83
CA ASP A 16 23.85 -11.45 5.02
C ASP A 16 24.58 -12.53 5.86
N GLN A 17 24.67 -12.32 7.18
CA GLN A 17 25.26 -13.27 8.13
C GLN A 17 24.33 -14.44 8.49
N THR A 18 23.01 -14.31 8.28
CA THR A 18 21.99 -15.25 8.77
C THR A 18 21.17 -15.87 7.64
N SER A 19 21.81 -16.15 6.51
CA SER A 19 21.21 -16.57 5.22
C SER A 19 20.28 -15.49 4.66
N THR A 20 20.55 -15.02 3.44
CA THR A 20 19.93 -13.87 2.75
C THR A 20 18.45 -14.04 2.35
N GLY A 21 17.71 -14.90 3.05
CA GLY A 21 16.29 -15.14 2.81
C GLY A 21 15.43 -13.93 3.18
N SER A 22 14.30 -13.81 2.49
CA SER A 22 13.27 -12.82 2.77
C SER A 22 11.90 -13.46 2.81
N LEU A 23 11.06 -13.00 3.73
CA LEU A 23 9.63 -13.33 3.75
C LEU A 23 8.83 -12.03 3.56
N THR A 24 8.02 -11.98 2.51
CA THR A 24 7.11 -10.87 2.24
C THR A 24 5.68 -11.30 2.58
N ALA A 25 5.04 -10.59 3.51
CA ALA A 25 3.64 -10.83 3.86
C ALA A 25 2.72 -9.86 3.12
N LEU A 26 1.67 -10.38 2.50
CA LEU A 26 0.59 -9.61 1.90
C LEU A 26 -0.66 -9.83 2.75
N LEU A 27 -1.03 -8.81 3.52
CA LEU A 27 -2.23 -8.83 4.35
C LEU A 27 -3.40 -8.29 3.55
N VAL A 28 -4.53 -9.00 3.57
CA VAL A 28 -5.78 -8.57 2.94
C VAL A 28 -6.79 -8.29 4.04
N ILE A 29 -7.29 -7.07 4.05
CA ILE A 29 -8.31 -6.61 5.01
C ILE A 29 -9.52 -6.15 4.21
N GLU A 30 -10.69 -6.64 4.59
CA GLU A 30 -11.95 -6.17 4.07
C GLU A 30 -12.41 -4.95 4.88
N THR A 31 -12.58 -3.81 4.21
CA THR A 31 -13.15 -2.61 4.82
C THR A 31 -14.65 -2.58 4.58
N GLN A 32 -15.41 -2.20 5.60
CA GLN A 32 -16.85 -2.02 5.45
C GLN A 32 -17.12 -0.59 4.96
N ALA A 33 -17.87 -0.47 3.85
CA ALA A 33 -18.17 0.81 3.21
C ALA A 33 -16.94 1.69 2.90
N GLY A 34 -15.76 1.10 2.72
CA GLY A 34 -14.52 1.84 2.49
C GLY A 34 -13.92 2.52 3.74
N ASP A 35 -14.44 2.22 4.94
CA ASP A 35 -13.93 2.81 6.18
C ASP A 35 -12.55 2.22 6.57
N VAL A 36 -11.51 3.00 6.31
CA VAL A 36 -10.12 2.71 6.70
C VAL A 36 -9.80 3.11 8.15
N SER A 37 -10.69 3.84 8.81
CA SER A 37 -10.54 4.29 10.20
C SER A 37 -11.10 3.29 11.22
N ALA A 38 -11.74 2.21 10.75
CA ALA A 38 -12.15 1.10 11.61
C ALA A 38 -10.97 0.54 12.44
N TYR A 39 -11.28 0.01 13.63
CA TYR A 39 -10.26 -0.44 14.59
C TYR A 39 -9.27 -1.46 14.01
N ILE A 40 -9.77 -2.46 13.27
CA ILE A 40 -8.92 -3.48 12.64
C ILE A 40 -8.05 -2.85 11.54
N SER A 41 -8.66 -2.06 10.66
CA SER A 41 -7.96 -1.37 9.57
C SER A 41 -6.83 -0.49 10.10
N THR A 42 -7.10 0.33 11.12
CA THR A 42 -6.12 1.23 11.73
C THR A 42 -4.95 0.46 12.37
N ASN A 43 -5.24 -0.66 13.04
CA ASN A 43 -4.20 -1.50 13.64
C ASN A 43 -3.32 -2.18 12.60
N VAL A 44 -3.92 -2.64 11.49
CA VAL A 44 -3.14 -3.27 10.42
C VAL A 44 -2.30 -2.21 9.69
N ILE A 45 -2.89 -1.05 9.41
CA ILE A 45 -2.19 0.09 8.81
C ILE A 45 -0.98 0.50 9.67
N SER A 46 -1.16 0.59 10.98
CA SER A 46 -0.11 1.05 11.90
C SER A 46 1.08 0.10 11.98
N ILE A 47 0.88 -1.19 11.73
CA ILE A 47 1.99 -2.13 11.63
C ILE A 47 2.59 -2.10 10.22
N THR A 48 1.78 -1.95 9.14
CA THR A 48 2.21 -2.14 7.73
C THR A 48 3.17 -1.10 7.16
N ASP A 49 4.14 -1.55 6.35
CA ASP A 49 5.09 -0.67 5.63
C ASP A 49 4.47 -0.06 4.37
N GLU A 50 3.46 -0.70 3.81
CA GLU A 50 2.78 -0.27 2.59
C GLU A 50 1.30 -0.64 2.69
N GLN A 51 0.45 0.14 2.04
CA GLN A 51 -0.97 -0.15 1.90
C GLN A 51 -1.43 0.12 0.46
N ILE A 52 -2.23 -0.81 -0.06
CA ILE A 52 -2.92 -0.69 -1.35
C ILE A 52 -4.42 -0.66 -1.05
N CYS A 53 -5.04 0.50 -1.22
CA CYS A 53 -6.47 0.69 -0.99
C CYS A 53 -7.22 0.48 -2.32
N LEU A 54 -8.21 -0.41 -2.30
CA LEU A 54 -9.10 -0.66 -3.42
C LEU A 54 -10.45 0.02 -3.16
N GLU A 55 -10.97 0.75 -4.15
CA GLU A 55 -12.25 1.47 -4.03
C GLU A 55 -13.32 0.91 -4.96
N THR A 56 -14.53 0.76 -4.42
CA THR A 56 -15.70 0.28 -5.17
C THR A 56 -16.10 1.27 -6.27
N GLU A 57 -15.96 2.57 -6.07
CA GLU A 57 -16.29 3.55 -7.11
C GLU A 57 -15.45 3.37 -8.39
N PHE A 58 -14.19 2.93 -8.25
CA PHE A 58 -13.33 2.63 -9.40
C PHE A 58 -13.74 1.32 -10.06
N VAL A 59 -14.30 0.39 -9.28
CA VAL A 59 -14.91 -0.83 -9.79
C VAL A 59 -16.08 -0.48 -10.70
N ASP A 60 -16.96 0.43 -10.27
CA ASP A 60 -18.14 0.89 -11.01
C ASP A 60 -17.78 1.66 -12.28
N ARG A 61 -16.66 2.41 -12.26
CA ARG A 61 -16.10 3.10 -13.44
C ARG A 61 -15.29 2.20 -14.38
N ALA A 62 -15.37 0.88 -14.22
CA ALA A 62 -14.63 -0.11 -15.02
C ALA A 62 -13.09 0.02 -14.97
N ILE A 63 -12.53 0.69 -13.95
CA ILE A 63 -11.08 0.77 -13.75
C ILE A 63 -10.62 -0.48 -12.99
N ARG A 64 -9.68 -1.25 -13.58
CA ARG A 64 -9.07 -2.43 -12.96
C ARG A 64 -7.54 -2.41 -13.19
N PRO A 65 -6.71 -2.62 -12.16
CA PRO A 65 -7.08 -2.78 -10.74
C PRO A 65 -7.59 -1.46 -10.12
N ALA A 66 -8.54 -1.57 -9.20
CA ALA A 66 -9.28 -0.44 -8.62
C ALA A 66 -8.49 0.30 -7.52
N ILE A 67 -7.21 0.61 -7.77
CA ILE A 67 -6.29 1.16 -6.78
C ILE A 67 -6.50 2.66 -6.61
N ASN A 68 -6.84 3.10 -5.40
CA ASN A 68 -6.83 4.52 -5.03
C ASN A 68 -5.41 4.98 -4.68
N VAL A 69 -4.80 5.76 -5.57
CA VAL A 69 -3.42 6.26 -5.42
C VAL A 69 -3.28 7.40 -4.40
N CYS A 70 -4.37 8.08 -4.04
CA CYS A 70 -4.37 9.14 -3.02
C CYS A 70 -4.22 8.56 -1.62
N ILE A 71 -4.85 7.42 -1.35
CA ILE A 71 -4.86 6.77 -0.02
C ILE A 71 -3.78 5.69 0.07
N SER A 72 -3.37 5.09 -1.05
CA SER A 72 -2.32 4.08 -1.07
C SER A 72 -0.94 4.69 -0.80
N VAL A 73 -0.20 4.09 0.14
CA VAL A 73 1.12 4.57 0.57
C VAL A 73 2.13 3.44 0.45
N ASN A 74 3.36 3.81 0.10
CA ASN A 74 4.51 2.92 0.16
C ASN A 74 5.61 3.67 0.93
N TYR A 75 5.90 3.24 2.17
CA TYR A 75 6.93 3.87 3.02
C TYR A 75 8.35 3.43 2.66
N VAL A 76 8.54 2.24 2.06
CA VAL A 76 9.85 1.77 1.52
C VAL A 76 10.29 2.62 0.32
N GLY A 77 9.30 3.16 -0.40
CA GLY A 77 9.44 4.07 -1.51
C GLY A 77 10.18 3.45 -2.70
N SER A 78 10.97 4.29 -3.37
CA SER A 78 11.68 3.84 -4.56
C SER A 78 12.79 2.82 -4.26
N ALA A 79 13.21 2.62 -3.00
CA ALA A 79 14.34 1.75 -2.65
C ALA A 79 14.16 0.31 -3.18
N ALA A 80 12.93 -0.21 -3.19
CA ALA A 80 12.59 -1.55 -3.67
C ALA A 80 12.43 -1.65 -5.21
N GLN A 81 12.47 -0.54 -5.96
CA GLN A 81 12.23 -0.54 -7.40
C GLN A 81 13.50 -0.74 -8.23
N LEU A 82 13.36 -1.40 -9.38
CA LEU A 82 14.41 -1.47 -10.41
C LEU A 82 14.74 -0.06 -10.95
N LYS A 83 16.02 0.19 -11.28
CA LYS A 83 16.50 1.49 -11.77
C LYS A 83 15.69 2.03 -12.96
N ALA A 84 15.38 1.17 -13.92
CA ALA A 84 14.58 1.53 -15.10
C ALA A 84 13.17 2.03 -14.71
N MET A 85 12.51 1.34 -13.76
CA MET A 85 11.18 1.72 -13.30
C MET A 85 11.21 3.07 -12.56
N LYS A 86 12.25 3.34 -11.76
CA LYS A 86 12.39 4.64 -11.08
C LYS A 86 12.49 5.81 -12.07
N GLN A 87 13.24 5.63 -13.16
CA GLN A 87 13.42 6.66 -14.18
C GLN A 87 12.10 7.01 -14.89
N VAL A 88 11.29 6.01 -15.21
CA VAL A 88 10.03 6.21 -15.94
C VAL A 88 8.91 6.67 -15.00
N CYS A 89 8.81 6.09 -13.80
CA CYS A 89 7.66 6.28 -12.91
C CYS A 89 7.87 7.28 -11.76
N GLY A 90 9.06 7.88 -11.62
CA GLY A 90 9.41 8.74 -10.49
C GLY A 90 8.46 9.94 -10.26
N SER A 91 7.84 10.47 -11.33
CA SER A 91 6.88 11.59 -11.24
C SER A 91 5.41 11.15 -11.31
N SER A 92 5.13 9.87 -11.55
CA SER A 92 3.78 9.39 -11.87
C SER A 92 2.81 9.55 -10.69
N LYS A 93 3.23 9.21 -9.47
CA LYS A 93 2.39 9.38 -8.26
C LYS A 93 2.02 10.85 -8.03
N LEU A 94 2.98 11.76 -8.23
CA LEU A 94 2.74 13.20 -8.06
C LEU A 94 1.79 13.75 -9.13
N LYS A 95 1.94 13.31 -10.39
CA LYS A 95 1.03 13.69 -11.48
C LYS A 95 -0.39 13.20 -11.21
N LEU A 96 -0.55 11.96 -10.77
CA LEU A 96 -1.85 11.40 -10.47
C LEU A 96 -2.50 12.06 -9.23
N ALA A 97 -1.72 12.37 -8.20
CA ALA A 97 -2.22 13.13 -7.05
C ALA A 97 -2.72 14.53 -7.45
N LYS A 98 -2.05 15.21 -8.39
CA LYS A 98 -2.52 16.49 -8.94
C LYS A 98 -3.81 16.32 -9.74
N TYR A 99 -3.90 15.27 -10.55
CA TYR A 99 -5.12 14.95 -11.29
C TYR A 99 -6.31 14.68 -10.35
N CYS A 100 -6.13 13.85 -9.32
CA CYS A 100 -7.18 13.56 -8.36
C CYS A 100 -7.62 14.80 -7.58
N LYS A 101 -6.68 15.68 -7.21
CA LYS A 101 -7.04 16.98 -6.60
C LYS A 101 -7.89 17.81 -7.54
N ALA A 102 -7.50 17.95 -8.81
CA ALA A 102 -8.27 18.71 -9.79
C ALA A 102 -9.67 18.11 -10.04
N ALA A 103 -9.76 16.79 -10.14
CA ALA A 103 -11.02 16.07 -10.32
C ALA A 103 -11.95 16.15 -9.10
N ALA A 104 -11.43 16.45 -7.91
CA ALA A 104 -12.25 16.65 -6.71
C ALA A 104 -12.90 18.05 -6.65
N PHE A 105 -12.45 19.01 -7.48
CA PHE A 105 -12.99 20.37 -7.55
C PHE A 105 -13.93 20.60 -8.75
N ALA A 106 -14.10 19.61 -9.63
CA ALA A 106 -14.93 19.66 -10.83
C ALA A 106 -16.15 18.75 -10.66
#